data_AF-A0A2P2KBG7-F1
#
_entry.id   AF-A0A2P2KBG7-F1
#
_cell.length_a   1.000
_cell.length_b   1.000
_cell.length_c   1.000
_cell.angle_alpha   90.00
_cell.angle_beta   90.00
_cell.angle_gamma   90.00
#
_symmetry.space_group_name_H-M   'P 1'
#
loop_
_entity.id
_entity.type
_entity.pdbx_description
1 polymer ?
#
loop_
_entity_poly.entity_id
_entity_poly.type
_entity_poly.pdbx_seq_one_letter_code
_entity_poly.pdbx_strand_id
1 'polypeptide(L)'
;MQGIRTAILSHIRLRSSTEQFLLTQRGNVFKQVNQLMCASTVTGHDQIISRVIEVVKKFDKIDDAAKVTEKADFQKDLSLDSLDRVELVMAFEQEFSIEIPDEKADKLTCCADVAKYMAAGVEQK
;
A
#
# COMPACT_ATOMS: atom_id res chain seq x y z
N MET A 1 -53.60 -30.15 24.39
CA MET A 1 -53.61 -29.61 23.02
C MET A 1 -52.16 -29.43 22.57
N GLN A 2 -51.81 -30.11 21.48
CA GLN A 2 -50.51 -30.07 20.83
C GLN A 2 -50.24 -28.67 20.26
N GLY A 3 -48.99 -28.20 20.31
CA GLY A 3 -48.72 -26.81 19.96
C GLY A 3 -47.24 -26.42 19.77
N ILE A 4 -46.50 -27.22 19.02
CA ILE A 4 -45.49 -26.78 18.03
C ILE A 4 -44.25 -25.98 18.52
N ARG A 5 -43.14 -26.71 18.66
CA ARG A 5 -41.83 -26.46 18.01
C ARG A 5 -41.15 -25.10 18.23
N THR A 6 -40.09 -25.13 19.04
CA THR A 6 -38.75 -24.63 18.66
C THR A 6 -38.70 -23.35 17.80
N ALA A 7 -38.61 -22.19 18.45
CA ALA A 7 -37.95 -21.00 17.89
C ALA A 7 -36.56 -20.95 18.54
N ILE A 8 -35.56 -21.71 18.07
CA ILE A 8 -34.72 -21.41 16.90
C ILE A 8 -34.28 -19.94 16.88
N LEU A 9 -33.13 -19.76 17.53
CA LEU A 9 -31.91 -19.17 17.00
C LEU A 9 -31.84 -17.65 16.75
N SER A 10 -30.73 -17.13 17.28
CA SER A 10 -29.93 -16.05 16.69
C SER A 10 -30.34 -14.63 17.05
N HIS A 11 -30.04 -14.27 18.30
CA HIS A 11 -29.53 -12.94 18.61
C HIS A 11 -28.18 -12.74 17.92
N ILE A 12 -28.20 -12.42 16.62
CA ILE A 12 -27.11 -11.73 15.97
C ILE A 12 -27.67 -10.89 14.83
N ARG A 13 -27.74 -9.58 15.06
CA ARG A 13 -27.63 -8.61 13.98
C ARG A 13 -27.18 -7.29 14.57
N LEU A 14 -25.86 -7.11 14.49
CA LEU A 14 -25.26 -5.80 14.51
C LEU A 14 -25.93 -4.92 13.46
N ARG A 15 -26.32 -3.73 13.90
CA ARG A 15 -26.70 -2.58 13.10
C ARG A 15 -25.43 -2.08 12.39
N SER A 16 -25.39 -2.13 11.07
CA SER A 16 -24.54 -1.21 10.29
C SER A 16 -25.41 -0.52 9.25
N SER A 17 -25.38 0.80 9.36
CA SER A 17 -26.16 1.79 8.64
C SER A 17 -25.66 1.91 7.21
N THR A 18 -26.48 1.52 6.24
CA THR A 18 -26.36 1.97 4.85
C THR A 18 -27.78 2.12 4.30
N GLU A 19 -28.39 3.27 4.53
CA GLU A 19 -29.59 3.66 3.79
C GLU A 19 -29.18 4.33 2.49
N GLN A 20 -29.62 3.70 1.41
CA GLN A 20 -29.64 4.20 0.05
C GLN A 20 -30.73 5.25 -0.05
N PHE A 21 -30.39 6.46 -0.52
CA PHE A 21 -31.38 7.40 -1.05
C PHE A 21 -31.08 7.65 -2.52
N LEU A 22 -32.03 7.24 -3.33
CA LEU A 22 -32.02 7.25 -4.79
C LEU A 22 -32.51 8.59 -5.36
N LEU A 23 -31.95 8.89 -6.54
CA LEU A 23 -32.58 9.56 -7.69
C LEU A 23 -32.80 11.09 -7.67
N THR A 24 -32.03 11.76 -8.52
CA THR A 24 -32.62 12.60 -9.57
C THR A 24 -31.76 12.58 -10.83
N GLN A 25 -32.38 12.17 -11.93
CA GLN A 25 -31.82 11.99 -13.27
C GLN A 25 -31.69 13.32 -14.05
N ARG A 26 -30.71 13.44 -14.95
CA ARG A 26 -30.94 13.93 -16.33
C ARG A 26 -29.77 13.71 -17.29
N GLY A 27 -30.00 12.85 -18.29
CA GLY A 27 -29.59 13.02 -19.69
C GLY A 27 -28.11 12.96 -20.05
N ASN A 28 -27.64 11.81 -20.55
CA ASN A 28 -27.42 11.62 -21.99
C ASN A 28 -27.10 10.15 -22.32
N VAL A 29 -27.66 9.71 -23.43
CA VAL A 29 -27.63 8.35 -23.99
C VAL A 29 -26.24 8.01 -24.54
N PHE A 30 -25.94 6.71 -24.66
CA PHE A 30 -24.85 6.08 -25.43
C PHE A 30 -23.49 5.91 -24.73
N LYS A 31 -23.31 4.77 -24.05
CA LYS A 31 -22.55 3.66 -24.63
C LYS A 31 -22.83 2.36 -23.87
N GLN A 32 -23.38 1.43 -24.63
CA GLN A 32 -23.72 0.07 -24.28
C GLN A 32 -22.47 -0.72 -23.90
N VAL A 33 -22.58 -1.44 -22.77
CA VAL A 33 -21.85 -2.65 -22.40
C VAL A 33 -21.10 -3.32 -23.56
N ASN A 34 -19.77 -3.38 -23.45
CA ASN A 34 -18.98 -4.52 -23.89
C ASN A 34 -17.57 -4.45 -23.27
N GLN A 35 -17.13 -5.59 -22.76
CA GLN A 35 -15.73 -6.01 -22.77
C GLN A 35 -14.76 -5.34 -21.77
N LEU A 36 -13.90 -6.02 -21.02
CA LEU A 36 -13.82 -7.38 -20.53
C LEU A 36 -12.61 -7.42 -19.59
N MET A 37 -11.48 -6.74 -19.77
CA MET A 37 -10.27 -7.04 -18.97
C MET A 37 -9.56 -5.79 -18.49
N CYS A 38 -9.55 -5.57 -17.18
CA CYS A 38 -8.36 -5.10 -16.47
C CYS A 38 -8.27 -5.93 -15.18
N ALA A 39 -8.05 -7.24 -15.32
CA ALA A 39 -7.10 -7.89 -14.43
C ALA A 39 -5.74 -7.24 -14.73
N SER A 40 -5.57 -6.00 -14.27
CA SER A 40 -4.25 -5.40 -14.25
C SER A 40 -3.56 -6.18 -13.15
N THR A 41 -2.76 -7.16 -13.56
CA THR A 41 -1.68 -7.68 -12.72
C THR A 41 -0.97 -6.43 -12.20
N VAL A 42 -1.29 -6.02 -10.98
CA VAL A 42 -0.53 -4.99 -10.27
C VAL A 42 0.88 -5.53 -10.26
N THR A 43 1.70 -5.05 -11.20
CA THR A 43 3.07 -5.50 -11.40
C THR A 43 3.72 -5.49 -10.03
N GLY A 44 4.40 -6.57 -9.63
CA GLY A 44 4.96 -6.68 -8.28
C GLY A 44 5.79 -5.45 -7.88
N HIS A 45 6.42 -4.81 -8.87
CA HIS A 45 7.15 -3.56 -8.73
C HIS A 45 6.33 -2.39 -8.16
N ASP A 46 5.11 -2.13 -8.66
CA ASP A 46 4.26 -1.03 -8.20
C ASP A 46 3.84 -1.21 -6.73
N GLN A 47 3.57 -2.46 -6.33
CA GLN A 47 3.22 -2.80 -4.95
C GLN A 47 4.41 -2.59 -4.00
N ILE A 48 5.61 -2.97 -4.44
CA ILE A 48 6.85 -2.75 -3.68
C ILE A 48 7.10 -1.26 -3.51
N ILE A 49 7.01 -0.47 -4.59
CA ILE A 49 7.19 0.99 -4.53
C ILE A 49 6.22 1.62 -3.54
N SER A 50 4.93 1.29 -3.65
CA SER A 50 3.90 1.83 -2.76
C SER A 50 4.23 1.55 -1.30
N ARG A 51 4.70 0.33 -1.00
CA ARG A 51 5.04 -0.08 0.36
C ARG A 51 6.33 0.56 0.87
N VAL A 52 7.34 0.74 0.02
CA VAL A 52 8.56 1.50 0.35
C VAL A 52 8.18 2.95 0.72
N ILE A 53 7.33 3.59 -0.08
CA ILE A 53 6.85 4.95 0.20
C ILE A 53 6.09 5.00 1.52
N GLU A 54 5.26 4.00 1.83
CA GLU A 54 4.55 3.93 3.11
C GLU A 54 5.48 3.83 4.31
N VAL A 55 6.55 3.02 4.24
CA VAL A 55 7.55 2.91 5.31
C VAL A 55 8.26 4.25 5.52
N VAL A 56 8.67 4.91 4.42
CA VAL A 56 9.33 6.21 4.49
C VAL A 56 8.39 7.26 5.10
N LYS A 57 7.12 7.29 4.72
CA LYS A 57 6.14 8.22 5.32
C LYS A 57 5.88 8.01 6.81
N LYS A 58 6.12 6.80 7.33
CA LYS A 58 5.99 6.49 8.76
C LYS A 58 7.22 6.86 9.58
N PHE A 59 8.31 7.23 8.92
CA PHE A 59 9.56 7.56 9.59
C PHE A 59 9.46 8.94 10.25
N ASP A 60 9.63 9.01 11.58
CA ASP A 60 9.44 10.23 12.38
C ASP A 60 10.33 11.42 11.98
N LYS A 61 11.40 11.19 11.21
CA LYS A 61 12.31 12.25 10.72
C LYS A 61 11.79 12.99 9.49
N ILE A 62 10.65 12.58 8.93
CA ILE A 62 10.08 13.17 7.72
C ILE A 62 8.89 14.06 8.10
N ASP A 63 9.10 15.37 8.06
CA ASP A 63 8.06 16.37 8.37
C ASP A 63 6.99 16.46 7.26
N ASP A 64 7.39 16.26 6.00
CA ASP A 64 6.54 16.46 4.83
C ASP A 64 6.37 15.15 4.03
N ALA A 65 5.37 14.35 4.37
CA ALA A 65 5.02 13.14 3.61
C ALA A 65 4.68 13.40 2.12
N ALA A 66 4.40 14.65 1.75
CA ALA A 66 4.16 15.06 0.37
C ALA A 66 5.45 15.15 -0.47
N LYS A 67 6.61 15.34 0.18
CA LYS A 67 7.92 15.35 -0.50
C LYS A 67 8.41 13.93 -0.82
N VAL A 68 7.89 12.92 -0.12
CA VAL A 68 8.21 11.51 -0.34
C VAL A 68 7.64 11.06 -1.69
N THR A 69 8.49 11.10 -2.70
CA THR A 69 8.23 10.66 -4.06
C THR A 69 9.17 9.51 -4.40
N GLU A 70 8.79 8.67 -5.38
CA GLU A 70 9.62 7.57 -5.88
C GLU A 70 11.06 7.99 -6.21
N LYS A 71 11.22 9.20 -6.78
CA LYS A 71 12.50 9.76 -7.22
C LYS A 71 13.13 10.72 -6.20
N ALA A 72 12.51 10.91 -5.03
CA ALA A 72 13.05 11.79 -4.01
C ALA A 72 14.34 11.20 -3.45
N ASP A 73 15.36 12.04 -3.35
CA ASP A 73 16.66 11.69 -2.78
C ASP A 73 16.59 11.82 -1.26
N PHE A 74 16.97 10.75 -0.54
CA PHE A 74 16.90 10.69 0.92
C PHE A 74 17.75 11.78 1.57
N GLN A 75 18.90 12.14 0.98
CA GLN A 75 19.80 13.14 1.53
C GLN A 75 19.47 14.55 1.05
N LYS A 76 19.12 14.73 -0.24
CA LYS A 76 18.92 16.08 -0.81
C LYS A 76 17.50 16.61 -0.66
N ASP A 77 16.49 15.76 -0.86
CA ASP A 77 15.08 16.20 -0.81
C ASP A 77 14.49 16.02 0.59
N LEU A 78 14.81 14.91 1.25
CA LEU A 78 14.33 14.58 2.59
C LEU A 78 15.30 14.99 3.70
N SER A 79 16.52 15.46 3.35
CA SER A 79 17.51 15.98 4.29
C SER A 79 17.83 15.03 5.45
N LEU A 80 17.78 13.72 5.21
CA LEU A 80 18.11 12.70 6.20
C LEU A 80 19.63 12.66 6.42
N ASP A 81 20.04 12.57 7.68
CA ASP A 81 21.46 12.41 8.02
C ASP A 81 21.92 10.97 7.73
N SER A 82 23.24 10.80 7.65
CA SER A 82 23.94 9.52 7.57
C SER A 82 23.41 8.47 8.55
N LEU A 83 23.10 8.84 9.80
CA LEU A 83 22.54 7.95 10.82
C LEU A 83 21.07 7.61 10.55
N ASP A 84 20.26 8.61 10.15
CA ASP A 84 18.85 8.40 9.81
C ASP A 84 18.70 7.43 8.63
N ARG A 85 19.63 7.45 7.66
CA ARG A 85 19.64 6.50 6.53
C ARG A 85 19.87 5.06 6.98
N VAL A 86 20.74 4.83 7.97
CA VAL A 86 20.97 3.48 8.52
C VAL A 86 19.71 2.96 9.19
N GLU A 87 19.03 3.80 9.99
CA GLU A 87 17.75 3.46 10.60
C GLU A 87 16.66 3.16 9.54
N LEU A 88 16.60 3.96 8.47
CA LEU A 88 15.66 3.77 7.37
C LEU A 88 15.88 2.42 6.65
N VAL A 89 17.15 2.06 6.42
CA VAL A 89 17.53 0.77 5.80
C VAL A 89 17.13 -0.39 6.72
N MET A 90 17.38 -0.30 8.02
CA MET A 90 16.94 -1.31 8.99
C MET A 90 15.40 -1.47 8.99
N ALA A 91 14.65 -0.37 8.84
CA ALA A 91 13.20 -0.43 8.74
C ALA A 91 12.74 -1.18 7.47
N PHE A 92 13.42 -1.00 6.34
CA PHE A 92 13.15 -1.76 5.12
C PHE A 92 13.48 -3.25 5.26
N GLU A 93 14.62 -3.58 5.87
CA GLU A 93 15.02 -4.97 6.13
C GLU A 93 13.98 -5.69 6.99
N GLN A 94 13.48 -5.03 8.03
CA GLN A 94 12.46 -5.59 8.92
C GLN A 94 11.11 -5.75 8.21
N GLU A 95 10.66 -4.73 7.47
CA GLU A 95 9.33 -4.74 6.82
C GLU A 95 9.23 -5.80 5.71
N PHE A 96 10.32 -6.02 4.97
CA PHE A 96 10.37 -6.98 3.86
C PHE A 96 11.06 -8.30 4.21
N SER A 97 11.60 -8.42 5.44
CA SER A 97 12.38 -9.58 5.91
C SER A 97 13.51 -9.96 4.93
N ILE A 98 14.30 -8.96 4.54
CA ILE A 98 15.49 -9.08 3.68
C ILE A 98 16.72 -8.53 4.41
N GLU A 99 17.90 -8.84 3.89
CA GLU A 99 19.17 -8.33 4.39
C GLU A 99 19.83 -7.52 3.27
N ILE A 100 20.09 -6.23 3.51
CA ILE A 100 20.69 -5.31 2.56
C ILE A 100 22.12 -5.02 3.07
N PRO A 101 23.17 -5.53 2.43
CA PRO A 101 24.53 -5.24 2.87
C PRO A 101 24.84 -3.75 2.74
N ASP A 102 25.64 -3.20 3.66
CA ASP A 102 25.99 -1.77 3.73
C ASP A 102 26.52 -1.22 2.39
N GLU A 103 27.34 -2.00 1.67
CA GLU A 103 27.89 -1.62 0.37
C GLU A 103 26.82 -1.36 -0.71
N LYS A 104 25.64 -1.97 -0.55
CA LYS A 104 24.48 -1.76 -1.41
C LYS A 104 23.60 -0.65 -0.83
N ALA A 105 23.40 -0.63 0.48
CA ALA A 105 22.61 0.39 1.17
C ALA A 105 23.11 1.81 0.85
N ASP A 106 24.43 2.05 0.86
CA ASP A 106 25.02 3.35 0.49
C ASP A 106 24.71 3.81 -0.94
N LYS A 107 24.39 2.86 -1.84
CA LYS A 107 24.04 3.15 -3.25
C LYS A 107 22.55 3.40 -3.45
N LEU A 108 21.72 3.13 -2.44
CA LEU A 108 20.26 3.33 -2.50
C LEU A 108 19.93 4.75 -2.07
N THR A 109 19.95 5.68 -3.02
CA THR A 109 19.72 7.12 -2.73
C THR A 109 18.25 7.53 -2.82
N CYS A 110 17.40 6.74 -3.49
CA CYS A 110 15.97 7.04 -3.64
C CYS A 110 15.06 5.81 -3.47
N CYS A 111 13.76 6.05 -3.27
CA CYS A 111 12.75 4.99 -3.08
C CYS A 111 12.66 4.05 -4.30
N ALA A 112 12.82 4.58 -5.52
CA ALA A 112 12.79 3.79 -6.74
C ALA A 112 13.97 2.79 -6.80
N ASP A 113 15.15 3.18 -6.34
CA ASP A 113 16.32 2.30 -6.28
C ASP A 113 16.11 1.18 -5.26
N VAL A 114 15.56 1.50 -4.08
CA VAL A 114 15.19 0.51 -3.05
C VAL A 114 14.17 -0.48 -3.62
N ALA A 115 13.11 0.02 -4.24
CA ALA A 115 12.06 -0.83 -4.81
C ALA A 115 12.58 -1.72 -5.95
N LYS A 116 13.51 -1.21 -6.76
CA LYS A 116 14.18 -1.99 -7.82
C LYS A 116 15.09 -3.06 -7.23
N TYR A 117 15.84 -2.73 -6.18
CA TYR A 117 16.68 -3.69 -5.46
C TYR A 117 15.84 -4.81 -4.86
N MET A 118 14.72 -4.46 -4.20
CA MET A 118 13.77 -5.42 -3.67
C MET A 118 13.14 -6.28 -4.76
N ALA A 119 12.69 -5.70 -5.86
CA ALA A 119 12.12 -6.47 -6.96
C ALA A 119 13.11 -7.49 -7.55
N ALA A 120 14.41 -7.17 -7.59
CA ALA A 120 15.45 -8.09 -8.02
C ALA A 120 15.83 -9.15 -6.95
N GLY A 121 15.77 -8.78 -5.66
CA GLY A 121 16.09 -9.68 -4.55
C GLY A 121 14.97 -10.66 -4.18
N VAL A 122 13.70 -10.29 -4.44
CA VAL A 122 12.51 -11.11 -4.19
C VAL A 122 12.49 -12.40 -5.04
N GLU A 123 13.26 -12.47 -6.13
CA GLU A 123 13.34 -13.64 -7.00
C GLU A 123 14.26 -14.77 -6.46
N GLN A 124 14.85 -14.61 -5.28
CA GLN A 124 15.71 -15.63 -4.65
C GLN A 124 15.07 -16.38 -3.47
N LYS A 125 13.74 -16.45 -3.39
CA LYS A 125 13.03 -17.34 -2.44
C LYS A 125 12.31 -18.49 -3.12
#